data_AF-A0A520GUQ6-F1
#
_entry.id   AF-A0A520GUQ6-F1
#
_cell.length_a   1.000
_cell.length_b   1.000
_cell.length_c   1.000
_cell.angle_alpha   90.00
_cell.angle_beta   90.00
_cell.angle_gamma   90.00
#
_symmetry.space_group_name_H-M   'P 1'
#
loop_
_entity.id
_entity.type
_entity.pdbx_description
1 polymer ?
#
loop_
_entity_poly.entity_id
_entity_poly.type
_entity_poly.pdbx_seq_one_letter_code
_entity_poly.pdbx_strand_id
1 'polypeptide(L)'
;MQREQISVFDIFKIGIGPSSSHTLGPWRAAQQFTASLAANGLLESVEQVKILLYGSLAKTGIGHGTDVAILLGLTGADPVTFDVNAIDSTIATIKKDELLNLGGQQLLSFNYENDLSFLFFESLPFHPNAVTFQAFLNTGKAFSETYYSIGGGFVVKEGETGSEKEPVDLPFPIEKAGDLLHWCLSTGLKVSEVVLENELAWRKEVETKKGIMAHFQVMQECIYRGCHTGGFLPGGLNVGRRAAALNKRLVAATDYTDYNSWLAAIRKGGNGFNYILDWVSCFA
;
A
#
# COMPACT_ATOMS: atom_id res chain seq x y z
N MET A 1 -20.67 -20.92 4.89
CA MET A 1 -19.47 -20.06 4.78
C MET A 1 -19.51 -19.42 3.42
N GLN A 2 -19.51 -18.09 3.38
CA GLN A 2 -19.41 -17.35 2.12
C GLN A 2 -18.00 -17.57 1.57
N ARG A 3 -17.89 -17.97 0.31
CA ARG A 3 -16.61 -18.28 -0.33
C ARG A 3 -15.99 -16.98 -0.82
N GLU A 4 -14.85 -16.62 -0.27
CA GLU A 4 -14.10 -15.46 -0.72
C GLU A 4 -13.34 -15.81 -2.02
N GLN A 5 -13.49 -14.97 -3.04
CA GLN A 5 -12.87 -15.16 -4.35
C GLN A 5 -11.73 -14.17 -4.51
N ILE A 6 -10.52 -14.70 -4.70
CA ILE A 6 -9.28 -13.92 -4.66
C ILE A 6 -8.70 -13.89 -6.08
N SER A 7 -8.45 -12.69 -6.60
CA SER A 7 -7.69 -12.52 -7.85
C SER A 7 -6.21 -12.26 -7.56
N VAL A 8 -5.37 -12.39 -8.59
CA VAL A 8 -3.94 -12.07 -8.53
C VAL A 8 -3.67 -10.63 -8.05
N PHE A 9 -4.56 -9.68 -8.34
CA PHE A 9 -4.43 -8.29 -7.89
C PHE A 9 -4.95 -8.04 -6.46
N ASP A 10 -5.58 -9.04 -5.84
CA ASP A 10 -5.84 -9.01 -4.40
C ASP A 10 -4.61 -9.45 -3.59
N ILE A 11 -3.74 -10.26 -4.20
CA ILE A 11 -2.48 -10.73 -3.61
C ILE A 11 -1.35 -9.72 -3.86
N PHE A 12 -1.18 -9.29 -5.11
CA PHE A 12 -0.17 -8.31 -5.49
C PHE A 12 -0.82 -6.94 -5.61
N LYS A 13 -0.43 -6.03 -4.72
CA LYS A 13 -0.89 -4.64 -4.72
C LYS A 13 0.30 -3.69 -4.78
N ILE A 14 0.24 -2.73 -5.70
CA ILE A 14 1.15 -1.59 -5.70
C ILE A 14 0.73 -0.64 -4.58
N GLY A 15 1.71 -0.13 -3.84
CA GLY A 15 1.50 0.82 -2.77
C GLY A 15 2.82 1.26 -2.15
N ILE A 16 2.71 2.10 -1.13
CA ILE A 16 3.86 2.64 -0.40
C ILE A 16 4.03 1.86 0.91
N GLY A 17 5.28 1.44 1.18
CA GLY A 17 5.66 0.79 2.43
C GLY A 17 5.82 1.78 3.60
N PRO A 18 6.20 1.32 4.79
CA PRO A 18 6.76 -0.01 5.08
C PRO A 18 5.74 -1.12 5.36
N SER A 19 4.46 -0.82 5.57
CA SER A 19 3.48 -1.81 6.05
C SER A 19 2.14 -1.75 5.32
N SER A 20 1.64 -2.88 4.84
CA SER A 20 0.30 -2.93 4.24
C SER A 20 -0.81 -2.63 5.26
N SER A 21 -0.63 -3.04 6.53
CA SER A 21 -1.64 -2.83 7.58
C SER A 21 -1.52 -1.48 8.28
N HIS A 22 -0.32 -0.89 8.36
CA HIS A 22 -0.08 0.36 9.08
C HIS A 22 0.20 1.55 8.14
N THR A 23 0.43 1.32 6.85
CA THR A 23 0.62 2.40 5.86
C THR A 23 -0.51 2.37 4.83
N LEU A 24 -0.60 1.30 4.03
CA LEU A 24 -1.57 1.25 2.92
C LEU A 24 -3.04 1.24 3.40
N GLY A 25 -3.35 0.45 4.42
CA GLY A 25 -4.69 0.41 5.01
C GLY A 25 -5.15 1.78 5.52
N PRO A 26 -4.42 2.44 6.43
CA PRO A 26 -4.77 3.79 6.92
C PRO A 26 -4.88 4.85 5.82
N TRP A 27 -4.03 4.77 4.79
CA TRP A 27 -4.15 5.65 3.61
C TRP A 27 -5.48 5.44 2.89
N ARG A 28 -5.85 4.18 2.62
CA ARG A 28 -7.15 3.84 1.99
C ARG A 28 -8.34 4.21 2.88
N ALA A 29 -8.23 4.08 4.20
CA ALA A 29 -9.26 4.51 5.14
C ALA A 29 -9.51 6.03 5.06
N ALA A 30 -8.45 6.82 4.98
CA ALA A 30 -8.54 8.27 4.79
C ALA A 30 -9.17 8.66 3.43
N GLN A 31 -8.86 7.92 2.36
CA GLN A 31 -9.52 8.10 1.06
C GLN A 31 -11.01 7.73 1.10
N GLN A 32 -11.38 6.63 1.78
CA GLN A 32 -12.78 6.25 1.96
C GLN A 32 -13.56 7.30 2.76
N PHE A 33 -12.96 7.85 3.80
CA PHE A 33 -13.56 8.93 4.60
C PHE A 33 -13.81 10.19 3.76
N THR A 34 -12.82 10.66 3.00
CA THR A 34 -12.99 11.84 2.14
C THR A 34 -14.01 11.61 1.03
N ALA A 35 -14.05 10.40 0.46
CA ALA A 35 -15.09 10.00 -0.49
C ALA A 35 -16.49 9.98 0.15
N SER A 36 -16.61 9.49 1.39
CA SER A 36 -17.87 9.50 2.14
C SER A 36 -18.37 10.92 2.40
N LEU A 37 -17.48 11.84 2.82
CA LEU A 37 -17.81 13.25 2.98
C LEU A 37 -18.31 13.88 1.66
N ALA A 38 -17.63 13.60 0.55
CA ALA A 38 -18.02 14.10 -0.76
C ALA A 38 -19.38 13.54 -1.21
N ALA A 39 -19.61 12.23 -1.05
CA ALA A 39 -20.86 11.57 -1.41
C ALA A 39 -22.07 12.10 -0.62
N ASN A 40 -21.85 12.55 0.62
CA ASN A 40 -22.87 13.18 1.45
C ASN A 40 -22.98 14.71 1.25
N GLY A 41 -22.19 15.30 0.34
CA GLY A 41 -22.17 16.74 0.10
C GLY A 41 -21.63 17.55 1.30
N LEU A 42 -20.83 16.94 2.16
CA LEU A 42 -20.36 17.54 3.41
C LEU A 42 -18.95 18.16 3.30
N LEU A 43 -18.17 17.79 2.28
CA LEU A 43 -16.74 18.12 2.18
C LEU A 43 -16.46 19.63 2.28
N GLU A 44 -17.20 20.46 1.56
CA GLU A 44 -17.05 21.93 1.58
C GLU A 44 -17.51 22.56 2.90
N SER A 45 -18.34 21.85 3.67
CA SER A 45 -18.84 22.33 4.97
C SER A 45 -17.94 21.97 6.14
N VAL A 46 -16.87 21.20 5.92
CA VAL A 46 -15.92 20.83 6.97
C VAL A 46 -15.09 22.05 7.39
N GLU A 47 -15.01 22.27 8.70
CA GLU A 47 -14.18 23.31 9.33
C GLU A 47 -12.97 22.71 10.06
N GLN A 48 -13.11 21.51 10.60
CA GLN A 48 -12.05 20.81 11.33
C GLN A 48 -12.13 19.31 11.11
N VAL A 49 -10.98 18.64 11.06
CA VAL A 49 -10.89 17.19 11.09
C VAL A 49 -10.06 16.75 12.28
N LYS A 50 -10.53 15.75 13.01
CA LYS A 50 -9.77 15.04 14.04
C LYS A 50 -9.59 13.57 13.66
N ILE A 51 -8.43 13.04 13.99
CA ILE A 51 -8.00 11.68 13.68
C ILE A 51 -7.62 11.00 14.99
N LEU A 52 -8.26 9.88 15.28
CA LEU A 52 -8.02 9.09 16.49
C LEU A 52 -7.49 7.72 16.08
N LEU A 53 -6.25 7.42 16.47
CA LEU A 53 -5.62 6.13 16.22
C LEU A 53 -5.69 5.26 17.46
N TYR A 54 -6.08 4.00 17.31
CA TYR A 54 -6.29 3.07 18.42
C TYR A 54 -5.34 1.85 18.34
N GLY A 55 -5.17 1.18 19.48
CA GLY A 55 -4.58 -0.15 19.58
C GLY A 55 -3.17 -0.24 18.97
N SER A 56 -2.95 -1.26 18.13
CA SER A 56 -1.65 -1.49 17.50
C SER A 56 -1.28 -0.38 16.50
N LEU A 57 -2.29 0.22 15.87
CA LEU A 57 -2.11 1.33 14.94
C LEU A 57 -1.55 2.57 15.64
N ALA A 58 -2.01 2.84 16.86
CA ALA A 58 -1.46 3.91 17.70
C ALA A 58 -0.02 3.59 18.14
N LYS A 59 0.19 2.39 18.70
CA LYS A 59 1.46 2.01 19.34
C LYS A 59 2.65 1.98 18.40
N THR A 60 2.44 1.55 17.16
CA THR A 60 3.52 1.36 16.18
C THR A 60 3.43 2.34 15.01
N GLY A 61 2.45 3.26 15.04
CA GLY A 61 2.09 4.05 13.87
C GLY A 61 3.20 4.97 13.38
N ILE A 62 3.90 5.64 14.28
CA ILE A 62 5.02 6.52 13.92
C ILE A 62 6.14 5.75 13.20
N GLY A 63 6.50 4.56 13.71
CA GLY A 63 7.53 3.72 13.09
C GLY A 63 7.13 3.15 11.72
N HIS A 64 5.82 3.01 11.47
CA HIS A 64 5.27 2.52 10.20
C HIS A 64 4.75 3.64 9.27
N GLY A 65 4.88 4.91 9.65
CA GLY A 65 4.37 6.04 8.88
C GLY A 65 2.85 6.08 8.75
N THR A 66 2.11 5.59 9.75
CA THR A 66 0.64 5.64 9.77
C THR A 66 0.12 7.08 9.70
N ASP A 67 0.72 7.98 10.47
CA ASP A 67 0.42 9.41 10.47
C ASP A 67 0.60 10.00 9.07
N VAL A 68 1.76 9.74 8.46
CA VAL A 68 2.09 10.17 7.10
C VAL A 68 1.06 9.65 6.10
N ALA A 69 0.75 8.35 6.16
CA ALA A 69 -0.21 7.71 5.28
C ALA A 69 -1.62 8.32 5.39
N ILE A 70 -2.07 8.60 6.61
CA ILE A 70 -3.36 9.23 6.84
C ILE A 70 -3.39 10.65 6.28
N LEU A 71 -2.37 11.46 6.57
CA LEU A 71 -2.33 12.84 6.10
C LEU A 71 -2.35 12.92 4.58
N LEU A 72 -1.55 12.09 3.90
CA LEU A 72 -1.57 12.02 2.43
C LEU A 72 -2.88 11.45 1.89
N GLY A 73 -3.47 10.44 2.55
CA GLY A 73 -4.78 9.93 2.17
C GLY A 73 -5.89 10.97 2.28
N LEU A 74 -5.86 11.80 3.33
CA LEU A 74 -6.81 12.88 3.53
C LEU A 74 -6.66 14.00 2.50
N THR A 75 -5.48 14.19 1.90
CA THR A 75 -5.32 15.15 0.79
C THR A 75 -5.80 14.61 -0.57
N GLY A 76 -6.28 13.37 -0.61
CA GLY A 76 -6.71 12.71 -1.84
C GLY A 76 -5.56 12.12 -2.66
N ALA A 77 -4.33 12.09 -2.15
CA ALA A 77 -3.22 11.46 -2.83
C ALA A 77 -3.45 9.95 -3.01
N ASP A 78 -3.05 9.38 -4.15
CA ASP A 78 -3.16 7.94 -4.41
C ASP A 78 -1.86 7.21 -4.01
N PRO A 79 -1.89 6.24 -3.07
CA PRO A 79 -0.70 5.50 -2.66
C PRO A 79 -0.04 4.68 -3.78
N VAL A 80 -0.72 4.47 -4.91
CA VAL A 80 -0.19 3.76 -6.09
C VAL A 80 0.69 4.68 -6.95
N THR A 81 0.34 5.97 -7.05
CA THR A 81 0.96 6.91 -8.00
C THR A 81 1.69 8.07 -7.34
N PHE A 82 1.59 8.23 -6.02
CA PHE A 82 2.23 9.32 -5.30
C PHE A 82 3.76 9.23 -5.41
N ASP A 83 4.43 10.36 -5.66
CA ASP A 83 5.89 10.42 -5.70
C ASP A 83 6.46 10.22 -4.29
N VAL A 84 7.09 9.07 -4.08
CA VAL A 84 7.72 8.70 -2.81
C VAL A 84 8.80 9.68 -2.36
N ASN A 85 9.41 10.44 -3.27
CA ASN A 85 10.41 11.45 -2.91
C ASN A 85 9.78 12.73 -2.36
N ALA A 86 8.50 12.98 -2.63
CA ALA A 86 7.77 14.15 -2.18
C ALA A 86 7.08 13.94 -0.82
N ILE A 87 7.12 12.73 -0.25
CA ILE A 87 6.46 12.41 1.02
C ILE A 87 6.96 13.33 2.14
N ASP A 88 8.28 13.34 2.39
CA ASP A 88 8.86 14.06 3.52
C ASP A 88 8.63 15.58 3.41
N SER A 89 8.78 16.15 2.22
CA SER A 89 8.53 17.58 1.98
C SER A 89 7.06 17.94 2.14
N THR A 90 6.14 17.12 1.64
CA THR A 90 4.69 17.35 1.77
C THR A 90 4.25 17.34 3.23
N ILE A 91 4.70 16.34 4.00
CA ILE A 91 4.37 16.26 5.43
C ILE A 91 4.99 17.41 6.22
N ALA A 92 6.23 17.80 5.89
CA ALA A 92 6.87 18.95 6.51
C ALA A 92 6.08 20.25 6.27
N THR A 93 5.55 20.45 5.05
CA THR A 93 4.69 21.59 4.72
C THR A 93 3.39 21.57 5.52
N ILE A 94 2.68 20.43 5.59
CA ILE A 94 1.44 20.31 6.38
C ILE A 94 1.70 20.67 7.85
N LYS A 95 2.79 20.13 8.44
CA LYS A 95 3.14 20.39 9.85
C LYS A 95 3.57 21.84 10.11
N LYS A 96 4.29 22.45 9.17
CA LYS A 96 4.81 23.81 9.30
C LYS A 96 3.71 24.86 9.12
N ASP A 97 2.89 24.69 8.08
CA ASP A 97 1.89 25.68 7.71
C ASP A 97 0.58 25.48 8.52
N GLU A 98 0.45 24.35 9.22
CA GLU A 98 -0.75 23.94 9.96
C GLU A 98 -2.00 23.96 9.07
N LEU A 99 -1.83 23.47 7.84
CA LEU A 99 -2.88 23.46 6.82
C LEU A 99 -2.97 22.07 6.17
N LEU A 100 -4.19 21.57 6.02
CA LEU A 100 -4.51 20.31 5.34
C LEU A 100 -5.52 20.57 4.21
N ASN A 101 -5.18 20.21 2.98
CA ASN A 101 -6.09 20.31 1.84
C ASN A 101 -6.96 19.04 1.74
N LEU A 102 -8.04 18.98 2.52
CA LEU A 102 -8.94 17.84 2.62
C LEU A 102 -9.59 17.50 1.27
N GLY A 103 -9.45 16.24 0.85
CA GLY A 103 -9.93 15.73 -0.44
C GLY A 103 -9.31 16.43 -1.66
N GLY A 104 -8.25 17.24 -1.47
CA GLY A 104 -7.68 18.08 -2.51
C GLY A 104 -8.53 19.31 -2.85
N GLN A 105 -9.60 19.58 -2.12
CA GLN A 105 -10.62 20.59 -2.45
C GLN A 105 -10.80 21.65 -1.36
N GLN A 106 -10.73 21.26 -0.08
CA GLN A 106 -11.05 22.12 1.05
C GLN A 106 -9.82 22.32 1.93
N LEU A 107 -9.32 23.55 2.00
CA LEU A 107 -8.17 23.89 2.84
C LEU A 107 -8.62 24.16 4.28
N LEU A 108 -8.12 23.37 5.23
CA LEU A 108 -8.46 23.43 6.64
C LEU A 108 -7.26 23.82 7.48
N SER A 109 -7.49 24.53 8.59
CA SER A 109 -6.50 24.59 9.67
C SER A 109 -6.37 23.20 10.28
N PHE A 110 -5.13 22.74 10.44
CA PHE A 110 -4.81 21.43 10.95
C PHE A 110 -3.54 21.49 11.79
N ASN A 111 -3.69 21.39 13.10
CA ASN A 111 -2.56 21.30 14.01
C ASN A 111 -2.24 19.83 14.27
N TYR A 112 -1.07 19.38 13.80
CA TYR A 112 -0.67 17.98 13.85
C TYR A 112 -0.75 17.36 15.25
N GLU A 113 -0.36 18.09 16.30
CA GLU A 113 -0.33 17.55 17.67
C GLU A 113 -1.73 17.48 18.30
N ASN A 114 -2.63 18.40 17.95
CA ASN A 114 -3.96 18.49 18.55
C ASN A 114 -5.04 17.74 17.78
N ASP A 115 -4.89 17.64 16.46
CA ASP A 115 -5.89 17.07 15.56
C ASP A 115 -5.60 15.61 15.19
N LEU A 116 -4.38 15.10 15.47
CA LEU A 116 -4.02 13.69 15.31
C LEU A 116 -3.59 13.10 16.65
N SER A 117 -4.45 12.26 17.23
CA SER A 117 -4.24 11.65 18.55
C SER A 117 -3.89 10.17 18.45
N PHE A 118 -2.80 9.78 19.10
CA PHE A 118 -2.42 8.37 19.31
C PHE A 118 -2.95 7.88 20.65
N LEU A 119 -4.05 7.13 20.63
CA LEU A 119 -4.70 6.59 21.82
C LEU A 119 -4.04 5.25 22.22
N PHE A 120 -2.84 5.33 22.78
CA PHE A 120 -1.97 4.17 23.07
C PHE A 120 -2.58 3.10 23.98
N PHE A 121 -3.54 3.49 24.84
CA PHE A 121 -4.16 2.62 25.83
C PHE A 121 -5.60 2.23 25.47
N GLU A 122 -6.13 2.78 24.38
CA GLU A 122 -7.49 2.51 23.93
C GLU A 122 -7.48 1.52 22.76
N SER A 123 -8.48 0.66 22.71
CA SER A 123 -8.68 -0.29 21.63
C SER A 123 -10.17 -0.46 21.37
N LEU A 124 -10.54 -0.63 20.11
CA LEU A 124 -11.93 -0.91 19.75
C LEU A 124 -12.19 -2.42 19.71
N PRO A 125 -13.43 -2.89 19.97
CA PRO A 125 -13.73 -4.30 20.14
C PRO A 125 -13.52 -5.18 18.90
N PHE A 126 -13.68 -4.62 17.70
CA PHE A 126 -13.66 -5.40 16.45
C PHE A 126 -12.24 -5.81 16.02
N HIS A 127 -11.31 -4.86 15.95
CA HIS A 127 -9.94 -5.12 15.48
C HIS A 127 -8.94 -4.11 16.10
N PRO A 128 -7.71 -4.53 16.46
CA PRO A 128 -6.74 -3.67 17.13
C PRO A 128 -6.12 -2.58 16.24
N ASN A 129 -6.24 -2.70 14.92
CA ASN A 129 -5.81 -1.66 13.99
C ASN A 129 -7.04 -0.83 13.59
N ALA A 130 -7.32 0.23 14.32
CA ALA A 130 -8.47 1.08 14.05
C ALA A 130 -8.09 2.56 13.98
N VAL A 131 -8.79 3.29 13.12
CA VAL A 131 -8.76 4.74 13.01
C VAL A 131 -10.17 5.28 12.98
N THR A 132 -10.45 6.32 13.74
CA THR A 132 -11.70 7.08 13.65
C THR A 132 -11.38 8.46 13.11
N PHE A 133 -12.10 8.87 12.07
CA PHE A 133 -12.07 10.21 11.52
C PHE A 133 -13.32 10.96 11.96
N GLN A 134 -13.15 12.21 12.39
CA GLN A 134 -14.23 13.08 12.82
C GLN A 134 -14.13 14.40 12.05
N ALA A 135 -15.12 14.73 11.23
CA ALA A 135 -15.25 16.02 10.59
C ALA A 135 -16.28 16.87 11.36
N PHE A 136 -15.88 18.06 11.79
CA PHE A 136 -16.75 19.06 12.37
C PHE A 136 -17.16 20.03 11.27
N LEU A 137 -18.48 20.23 11.14
CA LEU A 137 -19.07 21.03 10.07
C LEU A 137 -19.40 22.44 10.57
N ASN A 138 -19.43 23.40 9.66
CA ASN A 138 -19.90 24.78 9.91
C ASN A 138 -21.34 24.87 10.44
N THR A 139 -22.12 23.79 10.32
CA THR A 139 -23.47 23.66 10.89
C THR A 139 -23.47 23.35 12.39
N GLY A 140 -22.30 23.12 13.00
CA GLY A 140 -22.15 22.64 14.38
C GLY A 140 -22.39 21.13 14.56
N LYS A 141 -22.66 20.40 13.47
CA LYS A 141 -22.76 18.93 13.47
C LYS A 141 -21.38 18.29 13.30
N ALA A 142 -21.26 17.04 13.73
CA ALA A 142 -20.10 16.22 13.47
C ALA A 142 -20.48 15.01 12.60
N PHE A 143 -19.59 14.63 11.69
CA PHE A 143 -19.64 13.41 10.90
C PHE A 143 -18.45 12.52 11.29
N SER A 144 -18.71 11.29 11.73
CA SER A 144 -17.68 10.40 12.27
C SER A 144 -17.77 9.03 11.64
N GLU A 145 -16.63 8.47 11.27
CA GLU A 145 -16.52 7.12 10.73
C GLU A 145 -15.28 6.42 11.28
N THR A 146 -15.44 5.14 11.63
CA THR A 146 -14.36 4.29 12.11
C THR A 146 -14.02 3.25 11.04
N TYR A 147 -12.73 3.00 10.86
CA TYR A 147 -12.20 2.06 9.89
C TYR A 147 -11.18 1.14 10.53
N TYR A 148 -11.16 -0.12 10.08
CA TYR A 148 -10.28 -1.16 10.55
C TYR A 148 -9.37 -1.67 9.44
N SER A 149 -8.06 -1.66 9.69
CA SER A 149 -7.07 -2.22 8.77
C SER A 149 -6.80 -3.69 9.11
N ILE A 150 -7.43 -4.59 8.36
CA ILE A 150 -7.48 -6.03 8.67
C ILE A 150 -6.37 -6.87 8.00
N GLY A 151 -5.44 -6.22 7.28
CA GLY A 151 -4.30 -6.88 6.62
C GLY A 151 -4.36 -6.81 5.10
N GLY A 152 -3.22 -7.02 4.42
CA GLY A 152 -3.13 -6.98 2.96
C GLY A 152 -3.54 -5.64 2.31
N GLY A 153 -3.58 -4.55 3.08
CA GLY A 153 -4.08 -3.24 2.64
C GLY A 153 -5.61 -3.15 2.51
N PHE A 154 -6.35 -4.15 3.03
CA PHE A 154 -7.80 -4.11 3.10
C PHE A 154 -8.27 -3.30 4.32
N VAL A 155 -9.36 -2.56 4.11
CA VAL A 155 -9.99 -1.70 5.11
C VAL A 155 -11.47 -2.03 5.16
N VAL A 156 -12.01 -2.15 6.37
CA VAL A 156 -13.44 -2.35 6.62
C VAL A 156 -13.94 -1.20 7.47
N LYS A 157 -15.05 -0.58 7.09
CA LYS A 157 -15.72 0.45 7.88
C LYS A 157 -16.56 -0.19 8.99
N GLU A 158 -16.58 0.41 10.17
CA GLU A 158 -17.42 -0.03 11.28
C GLU A 158 -18.90 -0.04 10.90
N GLY A 159 -19.59 -1.15 11.20
CA GLY A 159 -20.99 -1.36 10.82
C GLY A 159 -21.18 -1.89 9.40
N GLU A 160 -20.14 -1.91 8.56
CA GLU A 160 -20.17 -2.63 7.29
C GLU A 160 -19.68 -4.06 7.51
N THR A 161 -20.51 -5.03 7.15
CA THR A 161 -20.01 -6.38 6.85
C THR A 161 -19.29 -6.24 5.51
N GLY A 162 -17.97 -6.47 5.51
CA GLY A 162 -17.05 -6.00 4.47
C GLY A 162 -17.57 -6.16 3.04
N SER A 163 -17.22 -5.22 2.15
CA SER A 163 -17.78 -5.13 0.80
C SER A 163 -17.83 -6.51 0.15
N GLU A 164 -19.04 -7.07 0.06
CA GLU A 164 -19.25 -8.29 -0.70
C GLU A 164 -18.98 -7.90 -2.15
N LYS A 165 -17.77 -8.19 -2.65
CA LYS A 165 -17.54 -8.18 -4.09
C LYS A 165 -18.61 -9.07 -4.69
N GLU A 166 -19.27 -8.61 -5.74
CA GLU A 166 -20.25 -9.45 -6.41
C GLU A 166 -19.59 -10.78 -6.77
N PRO A 167 -20.19 -11.92 -6.36
CA PRO A 167 -19.61 -13.21 -6.63
C PRO A 167 -19.53 -13.41 -8.14
N VAL A 168 -18.36 -13.74 -8.64
CA VAL A 168 -18.15 -14.07 -10.05
C VAL A 168 -18.24 -15.58 -10.25
N ASP A 169 -18.62 -16.02 -11.44
CA ASP A 169 -18.56 -17.45 -11.76
C ASP A 169 -17.15 -17.79 -12.26
N LEU A 170 -16.42 -18.60 -11.49
CA LEU A 170 -15.07 -19.01 -11.84
C LEU A 170 -15.12 -20.30 -12.68
N PRO A 171 -14.57 -20.32 -13.90
CA PRO A 171 -14.55 -21.53 -14.74
C PRO A 171 -13.86 -22.73 -14.08
N PHE A 172 -12.83 -22.48 -13.28
CA PHE A 172 -12.01 -23.50 -12.61
C PHE A 172 -11.89 -23.18 -11.11
N PRO A 173 -12.95 -23.35 -10.30
CA PRO A 173 -12.90 -23.02 -8.88
C PRO A 173 -11.90 -23.93 -8.14
N ILE A 174 -11.07 -23.34 -7.29
CA ILE A 174 -10.00 -24.04 -6.56
C ILE A 174 -10.13 -23.73 -5.07
N GLU A 175 -10.43 -24.74 -4.25
CA GLU A 175 -10.42 -24.63 -2.77
C GLU A 175 -9.21 -25.33 -2.16
N LYS A 176 -8.77 -26.43 -2.77
CA LYS A 176 -7.64 -27.25 -2.31
C LYS A 176 -6.71 -27.59 -3.47
N ALA A 177 -5.48 -27.96 -3.14
CA ALA A 177 -4.46 -28.34 -4.13
C ALA A 177 -4.94 -29.46 -5.09
N GLY A 178 -5.82 -30.35 -4.62
CA GLY A 178 -6.41 -31.41 -5.45
C GLY A 178 -7.31 -30.89 -6.56
N ASP A 179 -8.01 -29.77 -6.37
CA ASP A 179 -8.88 -29.18 -7.40
C ASP A 179 -8.03 -28.59 -8.53
N LEU A 180 -6.96 -27.87 -8.19
CA LEU A 180 -6.01 -27.34 -9.17
C LEU A 180 -5.38 -28.47 -9.99
N LEU A 181 -4.97 -29.56 -9.34
CA LEU A 181 -4.43 -30.73 -10.04
C LEU A 181 -5.48 -31.36 -10.95
N HIS A 182 -6.73 -31.49 -10.49
CA HIS A 182 -7.84 -32.00 -11.28
C HIS A 182 -8.05 -31.16 -12.55
N TRP A 183 -8.07 -29.83 -12.45
CA TRP A 183 -8.23 -28.94 -13.60
C TRP A 183 -7.07 -29.04 -14.59
N CYS A 184 -5.82 -29.03 -14.10
CA CYS A 184 -4.64 -29.18 -14.96
C CYS A 184 -4.66 -30.51 -15.73
N LEU A 185 -4.98 -31.62 -15.06
CA LEU A 185 -5.03 -32.94 -15.69
C LEU A 185 -6.19 -33.10 -16.67
N SER A 186 -7.36 -32.52 -16.35
CA SER A 186 -8.58 -32.69 -17.17
C SER A 186 -8.58 -31.79 -18.41
N THR A 187 -7.93 -30.63 -18.34
CA THR A 187 -7.89 -29.65 -19.45
C THR A 187 -6.59 -29.68 -20.25
N GLY A 188 -5.50 -30.19 -19.66
CA GLY A 188 -4.15 -30.08 -20.22
C GLY A 188 -3.50 -28.70 -20.01
N LEU A 189 -4.19 -27.76 -19.36
CA LEU A 189 -3.67 -26.43 -19.06
C LEU A 189 -2.62 -26.48 -17.94
N LYS A 190 -1.63 -25.58 -18.02
CA LYS A 190 -0.70 -25.29 -16.93
C LYS A 190 -1.42 -24.55 -15.81
N VAL A 191 -0.86 -24.59 -14.60
CA VAL A 191 -1.35 -23.82 -13.45
C VAL A 191 -1.59 -22.35 -13.79
N SER A 192 -0.64 -21.70 -14.48
CA SER A 192 -0.77 -20.29 -14.88
C SER A 192 -1.92 -20.03 -15.85
N GLU A 193 -2.23 -21.01 -16.70
CA GLU A 193 -3.32 -20.92 -17.68
C GLU A 193 -4.67 -21.13 -16.99
N VAL A 194 -4.77 -22.10 -16.07
CA VAL A 194 -5.96 -22.27 -15.21
C VAL A 194 -6.26 -21.00 -14.41
N VAL A 195 -5.23 -20.38 -13.81
CA VAL A 195 -5.38 -19.11 -13.10
C VAL A 195 -5.80 -18.00 -14.06
N LEU A 196 -5.19 -17.90 -15.25
CA LEU A 196 -5.56 -16.89 -16.24
C LEU A 196 -7.02 -17.00 -16.69
N GLU A 197 -7.53 -18.22 -16.89
CA GLU A 197 -8.93 -18.48 -17.24
C GLU A 197 -9.88 -18.04 -16.11
N ASN A 198 -9.53 -18.28 -14.85
CA ASN A 198 -10.29 -17.74 -13.72
C ASN A 198 -10.26 -16.21 -13.67
N GLU A 199 -9.14 -15.58 -14.02
CA GLU A 199 -9.03 -14.12 -14.05
C GLU A 199 -9.99 -13.47 -15.07
N LEU A 200 -10.41 -14.23 -16.10
CA LEU A 200 -11.39 -13.77 -17.09
C LEU A 200 -12.78 -13.48 -16.51
N ALA A 201 -13.08 -14.05 -15.34
CA ALA A 201 -14.32 -13.80 -14.63
C ALA A 201 -14.44 -12.35 -14.11
N TRP A 202 -13.30 -11.68 -13.86
CA TRP A 202 -13.30 -10.29 -13.39
C TRP A 202 -12.99 -9.27 -14.49
N ARG A 203 -12.17 -9.63 -15.49
CA ARG A 203 -11.65 -8.68 -16.48
C ARG A 203 -11.13 -9.39 -17.72
N LYS A 204 -10.94 -8.65 -18.83
CA LYS A 204 -10.41 -9.25 -20.06
C LYS A 204 -8.96 -9.69 -19.90
N GLU A 205 -8.55 -10.71 -20.64
CA GLU A 205 -7.18 -11.24 -20.61
C GLU A 205 -6.10 -10.16 -20.82
N VAL A 206 -6.36 -9.24 -21.75
CA VAL A 206 -5.47 -8.11 -22.07
C VAL A 206 -5.27 -7.19 -20.85
N GLU A 207 -6.31 -6.99 -20.05
CA GLU A 207 -6.26 -6.16 -18.84
C GLU A 207 -5.47 -6.87 -17.74
N THR A 208 -5.67 -8.18 -17.56
CA THR A 208 -4.87 -9.01 -16.65
C THR A 208 -3.39 -8.97 -17.02
N LYS A 209 -3.05 -9.22 -18.30
CA LYS A 209 -1.66 -9.19 -18.77
C LYS A 209 -1.02 -7.81 -18.59
N LYS A 210 -1.74 -6.73 -18.93
CA LYS A 210 -1.27 -5.35 -18.74
C LYS A 210 -1.02 -5.06 -17.26
N GLY A 211 -1.93 -5.45 -16.38
CA GLY A 211 -1.79 -5.23 -14.94
C GLY A 211 -0.62 -6.01 -14.34
N ILE A 212 -0.43 -7.29 -14.71
CA ILE A 212 0.73 -8.09 -14.25
C ILE A 212 2.05 -7.44 -14.71
N MET A 213 2.12 -6.98 -15.96
CA MET A 213 3.33 -6.29 -16.46
C MET A 213 3.59 -4.97 -15.74
N ALA A 214 2.55 -4.22 -15.36
CA ALA A 214 2.71 -3.00 -14.56
C ALA A 214 3.28 -3.32 -13.15
N HIS A 215 2.79 -4.37 -12.50
CA HIS A 215 3.35 -4.82 -11.21
C HIS A 215 4.81 -5.24 -11.36
N PHE A 216 5.13 -5.98 -12.41
CA PHE A 216 6.50 -6.40 -12.69
C PHE A 216 7.42 -5.19 -12.89
N GLN A 217 6.99 -4.19 -13.67
CA GLN A 217 7.74 -2.95 -13.85
C GLN A 217 8.00 -2.23 -12.52
N VAL A 218 6.98 -2.11 -11.66
CA VAL A 218 7.14 -1.49 -10.32
C VAL A 218 8.14 -2.28 -9.45
N MET A 219 8.12 -3.62 -9.51
CA MET A 219 9.11 -4.44 -8.80
C MET A 219 10.54 -4.17 -9.32
N GLN A 220 10.72 -4.05 -10.64
CA GLN A 220 12.02 -3.73 -11.24
C GLN A 220 12.53 -2.35 -10.79
N GLU A 221 11.65 -1.34 -10.81
CA GLU A 221 11.96 0.02 -10.36
C GLU A 221 12.29 0.04 -8.86
N CYS A 222 11.57 -0.72 -8.03
CA CYS A 222 11.81 -0.85 -6.61
C CYS A 222 13.20 -1.47 -6.32
N ILE A 223 13.53 -2.56 -7.00
CA ILE A 223 14.84 -3.22 -6.89
C ILE A 223 15.95 -2.26 -7.32
N TYR A 224 15.79 -1.60 -8.47
CA TYR A 224 16.75 -0.62 -8.97
C TYR A 224 16.97 0.48 -7.94
N ARG A 225 15.89 1.11 -7.45
CA ARG A 225 15.95 2.16 -6.45
C ARG A 225 16.68 1.70 -5.19
N GLY A 226 16.35 0.51 -4.67
CA GLY A 226 17.00 -0.07 -3.50
C GLY A 226 18.50 -0.24 -3.66
N CYS A 227 18.95 -0.73 -4.81
CA CYS A 227 20.36 -0.90 -5.16
C CYS A 227 21.11 0.42 -5.47
N HIS A 228 20.43 1.56 -5.50
CA HIS A 228 21.04 2.87 -5.77
C HIS A 228 20.80 3.89 -4.66
N THR A 229 20.00 3.56 -3.64
CA THR A 229 19.70 4.45 -2.52
C THR A 229 20.59 4.11 -1.33
N GLY A 230 21.57 4.99 -1.06
CA GLY A 230 22.42 4.93 0.14
C GLY A 230 21.75 5.54 1.37
N GLY A 231 22.52 5.65 2.46
CA GLY A 231 22.07 6.28 3.71
C GLY A 231 21.57 5.27 4.74
N PHE A 232 20.74 5.74 5.67
CA PHE A 232 20.22 4.96 6.79
C PHE A 232 18.70 4.78 6.67
N LEU A 233 18.18 3.68 7.23
CA LEU A 233 16.74 3.47 7.36
C LEU A 233 16.16 4.43 8.42
N PRO A 234 14.93 4.94 8.21
CA PRO A 234 14.24 5.73 9.21
C PRO A 234 13.86 4.87 10.44
N GLY A 235 13.36 5.50 11.51
CA GLY A 235 12.88 4.81 12.72
C GLY A 235 13.89 4.74 13.88
N GLY A 236 14.99 5.49 13.85
CA GLY A 236 15.87 5.71 15.01
C GLY A 236 16.82 4.55 15.37
N LEU A 237 16.76 3.43 14.64
CA LEU A 237 17.63 2.27 14.88
C LEU A 237 19.02 2.37 14.23
N ASN A 238 19.29 3.47 13.50
CA ASN A 238 20.56 3.74 12.83
C ASN A 238 21.05 2.58 11.93
N VAL A 239 20.13 1.95 11.20
CA VAL A 239 20.43 0.81 10.32
C VAL A 239 20.85 1.30 8.95
N GLY A 240 22.12 1.10 8.57
CA GLY A 240 22.63 1.49 7.26
C GLY A 240 22.05 0.64 6.12
N ARG A 241 21.69 1.28 5.00
CA ARG A 241 21.29 0.61 3.76
C ARG A 241 22.51 -0.05 3.11
N ARG A 242 22.45 -1.36 2.89
CA ARG A 242 23.59 -2.17 2.41
C ARG A 242 23.60 -2.37 0.89
N ALA A 243 22.42 -2.47 0.28
CA ALA A 243 22.26 -2.81 -1.13
C ALA A 243 23.05 -1.88 -2.07
N ALA A 244 23.03 -0.56 -1.83
CA ALA A 244 23.74 0.39 -2.68
C ALA A 244 25.28 0.21 -2.68
N ALA A 245 25.86 -0.06 -1.52
CA ALA A 245 27.30 -0.31 -1.40
C ALA A 245 27.69 -1.65 -2.03
N LEU A 246 26.87 -2.69 -1.84
CA LEU A 246 27.07 -4.00 -2.45
C LEU A 246 26.95 -3.92 -3.98
N ASN A 247 25.91 -3.28 -4.50
CA ASN A 247 25.71 -3.04 -5.92
C ASN A 247 26.93 -2.37 -6.57
N LYS A 248 27.41 -1.26 -5.98
CA LYS A 248 28.61 -0.56 -6.47
C LYS A 248 29.86 -1.46 -6.51
N ARG A 249 30.01 -2.34 -5.53
CA ARG A 249 31.11 -3.32 -5.48
C ARG A 249 30.98 -4.40 -6.56
N LEU A 250 29.77 -4.91 -6.79
CA LEU A 250 29.51 -6.05 -7.68
C LEU A 250 29.46 -5.68 -9.16
N VAL A 251 28.99 -4.48 -9.51
CA VAL A 251 29.01 -3.99 -10.91
C VAL A 251 30.39 -3.43 -11.30
N ALA A 252 31.22 -3.11 -10.31
CA ALA A 252 32.57 -2.58 -10.48
C ALA A 252 32.60 -1.33 -11.37
N ALA A 253 33.41 -1.33 -12.44
CA ALA A 253 33.57 -0.20 -13.37
C ALA A 253 32.68 -0.31 -14.62
N THR A 254 31.62 -1.11 -14.59
CA THR A 254 30.71 -1.24 -15.74
C THR A 254 29.71 -0.09 -15.76
N ASP A 255 29.71 0.70 -16.82
CA ASP A 255 28.75 1.79 -16.98
C ASP A 255 27.34 1.27 -17.31
N TYR A 256 26.34 1.87 -16.69
CA TYR A 256 24.92 1.67 -16.97
C TYR A 256 24.14 2.92 -16.59
N THR A 257 22.98 3.14 -17.21
CA THR A 257 22.16 4.36 -17.02
C THR A 257 20.73 4.06 -16.61
N ASP A 258 20.29 2.82 -16.76
CA ASP A 258 18.93 2.37 -16.49
C ASP A 258 18.90 0.92 -15.99
N TYR A 259 17.70 0.44 -15.63
CA TYR A 259 17.51 -0.93 -15.15
C TYR A 259 18.00 -2.00 -16.15
N ASN A 260 17.81 -1.79 -17.46
CA ASN A 260 18.11 -2.81 -18.47
C ASN A 260 19.62 -2.93 -18.70
N SER A 261 20.31 -1.80 -18.83
CA SER A 261 21.78 -1.74 -18.91
C SER A 261 22.43 -2.22 -17.62
N TRP A 262 21.83 -1.93 -16.47
CA TRP A 262 22.25 -2.47 -15.17
C TRP A 262 22.13 -3.99 -15.12
N LEU A 263 20.96 -4.55 -15.48
CA LEU A 263 20.75 -6.00 -15.52
C LEU A 263 21.69 -6.69 -16.53
N ALA A 264 21.98 -6.06 -17.66
CA ALA A 264 22.95 -6.55 -18.62
C ALA A 264 24.38 -6.58 -18.03
N ALA A 265 24.76 -5.54 -17.28
CA ALA A 265 26.04 -5.50 -16.56
C ALA A 265 26.15 -6.64 -15.52
N ILE A 266 25.09 -6.89 -14.75
CA ILE A 266 25.00 -8.02 -13.81
C ILE A 266 25.22 -9.34 -14.54
N ARG A 267 24.48 -9.58 -15.64
CA ARG A 267 24.59 -10.84 -16.39
C ARG A 267 25.99 -11.05 -17.01
N LYS A 268 26.68 -9.97 -17.36
CA LYS A 268 28.05 -10.02 -17.89
C LYS A 268 29.08 -10.35 -16.82
N GLY A 269 28.81 -10.07 -15.54
CA GLY A 269 29.76 -10.27 -14.44
C GLY A 269 30.05 -11.74 -14.11
N GLY A 270 29.16 -12.68 -14.50
CA GLY A 270 29.42 -14.12 -14.42
C GLY A 270 28.18 -14.95 -14.06
N ASN A 271 28.33 -16.26 -14.09
CA ASN A 271 27.31 -17.25 -13.73
C ASN A 271 27.76 -18.21 -12.61
N GLY A 272 28.86 -17.90 -11.92
CA GLY A 272 29.39 -18.70 -10.83
C GLY A 272 28.52 -18.61 -9.58
N PHE A 273 28.45 -19.70 -8.81
CA PHE A 273 27.61 -19.79 -7.60
C PHE A 273 27.87 -18.66 -6.59
N ASN A 274 29.14 -18.33 -6.33
CA ASN A 274 29.50 -17.24 -5.41
C ASN A 274 29.01 -15.87 -5.90
N TYR A 275 29.10 -15.61 -7.22
CA TYR A 275 28.60 -14.38 -7.83
C TYR A 275 27.08 -14.26 -7.68
N ILE A 276 26.36 -15.36 -7.88
CA ILE A 276 24.90 -15.42 -7.68
C ILE A 276 24.56 -15.15 -6.21
N LEU A 277 25.27 -15.77 -5.26
CA LEU A 277 25.04 -15.54 -3.82
C LEU A 277 25.29 -14.10 -3.39
N ASP A 278 26.30 -13.45 -3.94
CA ASP A 278 26.58 -12.04 -3.68
C ASP A 278 25.42 -11.14 -4.14
N TRP A 279 24.83 -11.41 -5.31
CA TRP A 279 23.67 -10.68 -5.81
C TRP A 279 22.38 -10.99 -5.04
N VAL A 280 22.15 -12.24 -4.65
CA VAL A 280 21.06 -12.59 -3.75
C VAL A 280 21.18 -11.81 -2.44
N SER A 281 22.40 -11.70 -1.90
CA SER A 281 22.66 -10.90 -0.69
C SER A 281 22.50 -9.39 -0.91
N CYS A 282 22.67 -8.90 -2.14
CA CYS A 282 22.45 -7.50 -2.49
C CYS A 282 20.95 -7.16 -2.61
N PHE A 283 20.12 -8.12 -3.04
CA PHE A 283 18.68 -7.93 -3.22
C PHE A 283 17.86 -8.22 -1.95
N ALA A 284 18.43 -8.95 -1.00
CA ALA A 284 17.86 -9.18 0.33
C ALA A 284 17.98 -7.94 1.23
#